data_AF-A0A924KZ26-F1
#
_entry.id   AF-A0A924KZ26-F1
#
_cell.length_a   1.000
_cell.length_b   1.000
_cell.length_c   1.000
_cell.angle_alpha   90.00
_cell.angle_beta   90.00
_cell.angle_gamma   90.00
#
_symmetry.space_group_name_H-M   'P 1'
#
loop_
_entity.id
_entity.type
_entity.pdbx_description
1 polymer ?
#
loop_
_entity_poly.entity_id
_entity_poly.type
_entity_poly.pdbx_seq_one_letter_code
_entity_poly.pdbx_strand_id
1 'polypeptide(L)'
;MTRHLPLILTALFMSSLLSITAQNKAAIKTEEVTYTSGGTILKSFVAYNSNQKGKRPAIIVVPEWWGNNDYSKSRARQLAELGYIAIAVDMYGDDKIAADPKQAQEYATPFYKDPQLGESRIEAAVNKLKEYPQTDASKMAAIGYCFGGSMVLNAAKLGMDFKGVVSFHGGLATVPATAGSTKANILVCQGAVDKFVSEADIKSFKGNLDSLNVPYTFIVYPNATHAFSNPDATAMGKKFNMPIAYNEAADKKSWKDMKTFFKTIF
;
A
#
# COMPACT_ATOMS: atom_id res chain seq x y z
N MET A 1 -28.35 -22.51 -86.18
CA MET A 1 -29.29 -22.98 -85.14
C MET A 1 -28.74 -22.60 -83.78
N THR A 2 -29.26 -21.52 -83.24
CA THR A 2 -28.90 -20.92 -81.94
C THR A 2 -29.48 -21.74 -80.79
N ARG A 3 -28.66 -22.12 -79.81
CA ARG A 3 -29.12 -22.67 -78.53
C ARG A 3 -28.61 -21.78 -77.39
N HIS A 4 -29.56 -21.19 -76.67
CA HIS A 4 -29.38 -20.38 -75.49
C HIS A 4 -29.03 -21.25 -74.26
N LEU A 5 -28.16 -20.74 -73.39
CA LEU A 5 -27.90 -21.25 -72.04
C LEU A 5 -28.17 -20.12 -71.05
N PRO A 6 -28.92 -20.32 -69.95
CA PRO A 6 -29.00 -19.33 -68.88
C PRO A 6 -28.07 -19.67 -67.70
N LEU A 7 -27.55 -18.58 -67.13
CA LEU A 7 -26.70 -18.41 -65.95
C LEU A 7 -27.18 -19.19 -64.71
N ILE A 8 -26.24 -19.85 -64.02
CA ILE A 8 -26.40 -20.28 -62.62
C ILE A 8 -25.71 -19.24 -61.73
N LEU A 9 -26.47 -18.65 -60.81
CA LEU A 9 -26.03 -17.69 -59.82
C LEU A 9 -25.62 -18.45 -58.54
N THR A 10 -24.32 -18.53 -58.24
CA THR A 10 -23.82 -19.04 -56.95
C THR A 10 -23.52 -17.88 -56.01
N ALA A 11 -24.30 -17.76 -54.93
CA ALA A 11 -24.06 -16.82 -53.84
C ALA A 11 -23.04 -17.40 -52.85
N LEU A 12 -21.91 -16.71 -52.65
CA LEU A 12 -20.95 -16.98 -51.58
C LEU A 12 -21.43 -16.30 -50.29
N PHE A 13 -21.77 -17.09 -49.26
CA PHE A 13 -21.93 -16.58 -47.89
C PHE A 13 -20.58 -16.66 -47.18
N MET A 14 -19.98 -15.51 -46.89
CA MET A 14 -18.76 -15.38 -46.11
C MET A 14 -19.14 -15.08 -44.65
N SER A 15 -19.10 -16.09 -43.79
CA SER A 15 -19.36 -15.93 -42.35
C SER A 15 -18.09 -15.45 -41.64
N SER A 16 -18.07 -14.17 -41.26
CA SER A 16 -17.05 -13.62 -40.37
C SER A 16 -17.32 -14.07 -38.93
N LEU A 17 -16.47 -14.92 -38.37
CA LEU A 17 -16.43 -15.16 -36.92
C LEU A 17 -15.86 -13.93 -36.22
N LEU A 18 -16.69 -13.18 -35.50
CA LEU A 18 -16.23 -12.25 -34.47
C LEU A 18 -15.81 -13.05 -33.23
N SER A 19 -14.50 -13.20 -33.03
CA SER A 19 -13.95 -13.61 -31.74
C SER A 19 -14.13 -12.49 -30.73
N ILE A 20 -15.17 -12.58 -29.89
CA ILE A 20 -15.31 -11.74 -28.70
C ILE A 20 -14.27 -12.23 -27.69
N THR A 21 -13.13 -11.54 -27.61
CA THR A 21 -12.23 -11.69 -26.47
C THR A 21 -12.92 -11.09 -25.26
N ALA A 22 -13.50 -11.93 -24.41
CA ALA A 22 -13.91 -11.52 -23.07
C ALA A 22 -12.66 -11.02 -22.33
N GLN A 23 -12.54 -9.71 -22.21
CA GLN A 23 -11.50 -9.08 -21.43
C GLN A 23 -11.76 -9.47 -19.97
N ASN A 24 -11.02 -10.46 -19.47
CA ASN A 24 -11.09 -10.92 -18.08
C ASN A 24 -10.81 -9.73 -17.15
N LYS A 25 -11.87 -9.02 -16.72
CA LYS A 25 -11.78 -8.15 -15.56
C LYS A 25 -11.25 -9.02 -14.42
N ALA A 26 -10.12 -8.63 -13.83
CA ALA A 26 -9.61 -9.32 -12.66
C ALA A 26 -10.75 -9.41 -11.63
N ALA A 27 -11.13 -10.62 -11.23
CA ALA A 27 -12.13 -10.82 -10.20
C ALA A 27 -11.48 -10.55 -8.84
N ILE A 28 -11.23 -9.27 -8.55
CA ILE A 28 -10.72 -8.84 -7.24
C ILE A 28 -11.82 -9.12 -6.22
N LYS A 29 -11.55 -10.09 -5.35
CA LYS A 29 -12.40 -10.38 -4.20
C LYS A 29 -11.95 -9.49 -3.05
N THR A 30 -12.92 -8.94 -2.33
CA THR A 30 -12.71 -8.05 -1.20
C THR A 30 -13.54 -8.52 -0.02
N GLU A 31 -12.97 -8.44 1.18
CA GLU A 31 -13.59 -8.94 2.42
C GLU A 31 -13.29 -7.95 3.55
N GLU A 32 -14.31 -7.60 4.34
CA GLU A 32 -14.09 -6.99 5.66
C GLU A 32 -13.83 -8.13 6.65
N VAL A 33 -12.77 -8.01 7.45
CA VAL A 33 -12.31 -9.04 8.38
C VAL A 33 -12.19 -8.47 9.79
N THR A 34 -12.66 -9.26 10.75
CA THR A 34 -12.59 -8.92 12.17
C THR A 34 -11.62 -9.84 12.90
N TYR A 35 -10.75 -9.27 13.73
CA TYR A 35 -9.81 -9.98 14.59
C TYR A 35 -9.42 -9.08 15.77
N THR A 36 -8.53 -9.54 16.65
CA THR A 36 -8.16 -8.79 17.86
C THR A 36 -6.66 -8.59 18.01
N SER A 37 -6.29 -7.54 18.74
CA SER A 37 -4.91 -7.28 19.19
C SER A 37 -4.98 -6.58 20.54
N GLY A 38 -4.36 -7.16 21.58
CA GLY A 38 -4.38 -6.58 22.94
C GLY A 38 -5.79 -6.27 23.48
N GLY A 39 -6.79 -7.10 23.15
CA GLY A 39 -8.19 -6.88 23.55
C GLY A 39 -8.98 -5.89 22.69
N THR A 40 -8.35 -5.16 21.78
CA THR A 40 -9.03 -4.27 20.82
C THR A 40 -9.53 -5.07 19.62
N ILE A 41 -10.77 -4.86 19.21
CA ILE A 41 -11.35 -5.42 17.98
C ILE A 41 -10.88 -4.58 16.79
N LEU A 42 -10.30 -5.23 15.78
CA LEU A 42 -9.82 -4.60 14.55
C LEU A 42 -10.70 -5.04 13.40
N LYS A 43 -11.15 -4.08 12.57
CA LYS A 43 -12.00 -4.31 11.39
C LYS A 43 -11.25 -3.88 10.13
N SER A 44 -10.49 -4.81 9.55
CA SER A 44 -9.62 -4.53 8.41
C SER A 44 -10.24 -4.99 7.10
N PHE A 45 -9.64 -4.58 5.98
CA PHE A 45 -10.13 -4.89 4.65
C PHE A 45 -9.10 -5.71 3.87
N VAL A 46 -9.46 -6.90 3.41
CA VAL A 46 -8.61 -7.79 2.61
C VAL A 46 -9.02 -7.73 1.15
N ALA A 47 -8.03 -7.71 0.24
CA ALA A 47 -8.25 -7.82 -1.21
C ALA A 47 -7.26 -8.79 -1.87
N TYR A 48 -7.75 -9.60 -2.80
CA TYR A 48 -6.93 -10.48 -3.65
C TYR A 48 -7.63 -10.85 -4.95
N ASN A 49 -6.86 -11.15 -6.00
CA ASN A 49 -7.41 -11.66 -7.26
C ASN A 49 -7.79 -13.15 -7.13
N SER A 50 -9.09 -13.45 -7.18
CA SER A 50 -9.63 -14.80 -7.03
C SER A 50 -9.39 -15.73 -8.23
N ASN A 51 -9.09 -15.16 -9.40
CA ASN A 51 -8.77 -15.95 -10.60
C ASN A 51 -7.34 -16.52 -10.56
N GLN A 52 -6.42 -15.83 -9.88
CA GLN A 52 -5.05 -16.30 -9.71
C GLN A 52 -5.02 -17.48 -8.73
N LYS A 53 -4.29 -18.54 -9.09
CA LYS A 53 -4.14 -19.75 -8.28
C LYS A 53 -2.84 -19.73 -7.49
N GLY A 54 -2.77 -20.54 -6.44
CA GLY A 54 -1.58 -20.70 -5.60
C GLY A 54 -1.36 -19.57 -4.58
N LYS A 55 -0.33 -19.77 -3.77
CA LYS A 55 0.16 -18.79 -2.79
C LYS A 55 0.83 -17.60 -3.50
N ARG A 56 0.73 -16.42 -2.91
CA ARG A 56 1.30 -15.17 -3.42
C ARG A 56 1.85 -14.31 -2.28
N PRO A 57 2.76 -13.37 -2.57
CA PRO A 57 3.24 -12.45 -1.55
C PRO A 57 2.09 -11.65 -0.94
N ALA A 58 2.21 -11.41 0.36
CA ALA A 58 1.23 -10.72 1.17
C ALA A 58 1.76 -9.33 1.55
N ILE A 59 0.94 -8.29 1.39
CA ILE A 59 1.32 -6.93 1.81
C ILE A 59 0.33 -6.31 2.78
N ILE A 60 0.89 -5.79 3.87
CA ILE A 60 0.17 -5.02 4.87
C ILE A 60 0.11 -3.56 4.40
N VAL A 61 -1.06 -2.95 4.41
CA VAL A 61 -1.28 -1.55 4.04
C VAL A 61 -1.70 -0.79 5.30
N VAL A 62 -0.79 0.02 5.84
CA VAL A 62 -1.05 0.84 7.02
C VAL A 62 -1.56 2.21 6.57
N PRO A 63 -2.74 2.65 7.04
CA PRO A 63 -3.38 3.86 6.53
C PRO A 63 -2.66 5.14 6.96
N GLU A 64 -3.11 6.26 6.39
CA GLU A 64 -2.85 7.57 6.95
C GLU A 64 -3.50 7.72 8.33
N TRP A 65 -3.21 8.81 9.03
CA TRP A 65 -3.71 9.06 10.39
C TRP A 65 -5.24 9.18 10.50
N TRP A 66 -5.95 9.23 9.38
CA TRP A 66 -7.40 9.29 9.31
C TRP A 66 -8.08 7.98 9.72
N GLY A 67 -7.36 6.86 9.73
CA GLY A 67 -7.92 5.51 9.92
C GLY A 67 -8.12 4.76 8.60
N ASN A 68 -8.69 3.56 8.65
CA ASN A 68 -8.82 2.65 7.51
C ASN A 68 -9.95 3.03 6.53
N ASN A 69 -9.80 4.18 5.88
CA ASN A 69 -10.79 4.74 4.97
C ASN A 69 -10.71 4.17 3.54
N ASP A 70 -11.53 4.70 2.63
CA ASP A 70 -11.57 4.25 1.23
C ASP A 70 -10.23 4.36 0.50
N TYR A 71 -9.36 5.30 0.87
CA TYR A 71 -8.05 5.45 0.27
C TYR A 71 -7.16 4.24 0.56
N SER A 72 -7.00 3.81 1.82
CA SER A 72 -6.22 2.61 2.16
C SER A 72 -6.84 1.34 1.57
N LYS A 73 -8.17 1.20 1.62
CA LYS A 73 -8.90 0.08 0.99
C LYS A 73 -8.67 0.05 -0.52
N SER A 74 -8.63 1.21 -1.20
CA SER A 74 -8.32 1.29 -2.64
C SER A 74 -6.90 0.82 -2.96
N ARG A 75 -5.91 1.14 -2.12
CA ARG A 75 -4.53 0.68 -2.31
C ARG A 75 -4.40 -0.83 -2.12
N ALA A 76 -5.15 -1.43 -1.19
CA ALA A 76 -5.25 -2.89 -1.10
C ALA A 76 -5.83 -3.51 -2.38
N ARG A 77 -6.89 -2.92 -2.97
CA ARG A 77 -7.43 -3.38 -4.27
C ARG A 77 -6.40 -3.26 -5.41
N GLN A 78 -5.68 -2.14 -5.50
CA GLN A 78 -4.62 -1.97 -6.51
C GLN A 78 -3.49 -2.99 -6.35
N LEU A 79 -3.11 -3.34 -5.12
CA LEU A 79 -2.14 -4.41 -4.89
C LEU A 79 -2.68 -5.79 -5.28
N ALA A 80 -3.96 -6.05 -5.05
CA ALA A 80 -4.62 -7.26 -5.52
C ALA A 80 -4.63 -7.37 -7.06
N GLU A 81 -4.79 -6.26 -7.78
CA GLU A 81 -4.66 -6.19 -9.24
C GLU A 81 -3.23 -6.49 -9.72
N LEU A 82 -2.22 -6.16 -8.90
CA LEU A 82 -0.82 -6.50 -9.15
C LEU A 82 -0.47 -7.96 -8.81
N GLY A 83 -1.43 -8.74 -8.32
CA GLY A 83 -1.26 -10.17 -8.04
C GLY A 83 -0.84 -10.51 -6.61
N TYR A 84 -0.94 -9.55 -5.68
CA TYR A 84 -0.72 -9.75 -4.25
C TYR A 84 -2.01 -10.12 -3.52
N ILE A 85 -1.88 -10.58 -2.27
CA ILE A 85 -2.96 -10.49 -1.28
C ILE A 85 -2.62 -9.33 -0.35
N ALA A 86 -3.56 -8.43 -0.10
CA ALA A 86 -3.31 -7.25 0.69
C ALA A 86 -4.36 -7.07 1.79
N ILE A 87 -3.93 -6.54 2.93
CA ILE A 87 -4.82 -6.13 4.04
C ILE A 87 -4.61 -4.64 4.34
N ALA A 88 -5.67 -3.84 4.28
CA ALA A 88 -5.69 -2.47 4.78
C ALA A 88 -6.11 -2.49 6.25
N VAL A 89 -5.20 -2.06 7.12
CA VAL A 89 -5.26 -2.31 8.56
C VAL A 89 -6.05 -1.24 9.29
N ASP A 90 -7.02 -1.67 10.10
CA ASP A 90 -7.60 -0.84 11.15
C ASP A 90 -6.64 -0.78 12.35
N MET A 91 -5.84 0.29 12.40
CA MET A 91 -4.86 0.49 13.47
C MET A 91 -5.50 0.90 14.80
N TYR A 92 -6.59 1.69 14.73
CA TYR A 92 -7.21 2.32 15.89
C TYR A 92 -8.24 1.42 16.58
N GLY A 93 -8.77 0.44 15.85
CA GLY A 93 -9.81 -0.47 16.31
C GLY A 93 -11.20 0.09 16.10
N ASP A 94 -12.16 -0.83 16.08
CA ASP A 94 -13.59 -0.58 15.89
C ASP A 94 -13.96 0.17 14.60
N ASP A 95 -13.10 0.17 13.58
CA ASP A 95 -13.25 0.94 12.32
C ASP A 95 -13.33 2.46 12.57
N LYS A 96 -12.57 2.96 13.54
CA LYS A 96 -12.50 4.40 13.82
C LYS A 96 -11.88 5.16 12.66
N ILE A 97 -12.64 6.10 12.11
CA ILE A 97 -12.20 7.08 11.13
C ILE A 97 -12.27 8.48 11.76
N ALA A 98 -11.17 9.22 11.70
CA ALA A 98 -11.11 10.56 12.25
C ALA A 98 -11.81 11.57 11.34
N ALA A 99 -12.67 12.42 11.93
CA ALA A 99 -13.45 13.43 11.21
C ALA A 99 -12.66 14.71 10.91
N ASP A 100 -11.63 15.00 11.72
CA ASP A 100 -10.82 16.20 11.66
C ASP A 100 -9.39 15.96 12.19
N PRO A 101 -8.44 16.89 11.96
CA PRO A 101 -7.05 16.73 12.38
C PRO A 101 -6.87 16.58 13.89
N LYS A 102 -7.74 17.16 14.71
CA LYS A 102 -7.65 17.07 16.17
C LYS A 102 -7.92 15.63 16.61
N GLN A 103 -8.98 15.03 16.07
CA GLN A 103 -9.31 13.63 16.34
C GLN A 103 -8.25 12.68 15.74
N ALA A 104 -7.74 12.98 14.54
CA ALA A 104 -6.68 12.19 13.91
C ALA A 104 -5.40 12.19 14.77
N GLN A 105 -5.03 13.36 15.31
CA GLN A 105 -3.94 13.49 16.27
C GLN A 105 -4.20 12.69 17.55
N GLU A 106 -5.41 12.76 18.11
CA GLU A 106 -5.80 12.01 19.31
C GLU A 106 -5.63 10.50 19.10
N TYR A 107 -6.10 9.97 17.97
CA TYR A 107 -6.01 8.56 17.64
C TYR A 107 -4.58 8.09 17.32
N ALA A 108 -3.78 8.91 16.63
CA ALA A 108 -2.42 8.57 16.24
C ALA A 108 -1.41 8.69 17.39
N THR A 109 -1.61 9.62 18.33
CA THR A 109 -0.64 9.95 19.39
C THR A 109 -0.17 8.73 20.22
N PRO A 110 -1.05 7.81 20.65
CA PRO A 110 -0.61 6.61 21.38
C PRO A 110 0.44 5.79 20.63
N PHE A 111 0.30 5.65 19.31
CA PHE A 111 1.22 4.89 18.47
C PHE A 111 2.56 5.58 18.23
N TYR A 112 2.59 6.92 18.27
CA TYR A 112 3.85 7.67 18.23
C TYR A 112 4.62 7.59 19.55
N LYS A 113 3.90 7.50 20.69
CA LYS A 113 4.49 7.36 22.01
C LYS A 113 4.95 5.93 22.31
N ASP A 114 4.22 4.96 21.78
CA ASP A 114 4.47 3.53 21.95
C ASP A 114 4.52 2.84 20.57
N PRO A 115 5.70 2.75 19.96
CA PRO A 115 5.89 2.06 18.68
C PRO A 115 5.52 0.57 18.71
N GLN A 116 5.63 -0.09 19.86
CA GLN A 116 5.27 -1.50 20.04
C GLN A 116 3.75 -1.69 19.93
N LEU A 117 2.94 -0.69 20.29
CA LEU A 117 1.51 -0.73 20.01
C LEU A 117 1.26 -0.83 18.49
N GLY A 118 1.96 -0.03 17.69
CA GLY A 118 1.87 -0.09 16.23
C GLY A 118 2.32 -1.44 15.66
N GLU A 119 3.44 -1.96 16.15
CA GLU A 119 3.94 -3.30 15.83
C GLU A 119 2.88 -4.38 16.10
N SER A 120 2.25 -4.37 17.28
CA SER A 120 1.24 -5.36 17.67
C SER A 120 -0.02 -5.35 16.79
N ARG A 121 -0.39 -4.19 16.20
CA ARG A 121 -1.50 -4.08 15.25
C ARG A 121 -1.12 -4.68 13.89
N ILE A 122 0.09 -4.37 13.43
CA ILE A 122 0.63 -4.89 12.18
C ILE A 122 0.83 -6.40 12.29
N GLU A 123 1.32 -6.92 13.41
CA GLU A 123 1.49 -8.35 13.65
C GLU A 123 0.16 -9.09 13.63
N ALA A 124 -0.88 -8.54 14.28
CA ALA A 124 -2.21 -9.12 14.23
C ALA A 124 -2.77 -9.17 12.79
N ALA A 125 -2.50 -8.14 11.98
CA ALA A 125 -2.87 -8.12 10.56
C ALA A 125 -2.10 -9.18 9.75
N VAL A 126 -0.80 -9.36 10.01
CA VAL A 126 0.03 -10.43 9.43
C VAL A 126 -0.55 -11.80 9.76
N ASN A 127 -0.88 -12.03 11.03
CA ASN A 127 -1.48 -13.30 11.48
C ASN A 127 -2.83 -13.53 10.81
N LYS A 128 -3.66 -12.50 10.68
CA LYS A 128 -4.93 -12.61 9.96
C LYS A 128 -4.74 -12.98 8.49
N LEU A 129 -3.77 -12.38 7.79
CA LEU A 129 -3.49 -12.75 6.40
C LEU A 129 -2.95 -14.17 6.26
N LYS A 130 -2.18 -14.70 7.23
CA LYS A 130 -1.67 -16.08 7.20
C LYS A 130 -2.78 -17.14 7.22
N GLU A 131 -3.99 -16.80 7.66
CA GLU A 131 -5.16 -17.69 7.62
C GLU A 131 -5.66 -17.96 6.18
N TYR A 132 -5.33 -17.08 5.23
CA TYR A 132 -5.75 -17.24 3.84
C TYR A 132 -4.86 -18.27 3.11
N PRO A 133 -5.44 -19.29 2.42
CA PRO A 133 -4.65 -20.26 1.66
C PRO A 133 -3.88 -19.64 0.49
N GLN A 134 -4.24 -18.44 0.07
CA GLN A 134 -3.55 -17.64 -0.94
C GLN A 134 -2.28 -16.98 -0.42
N THR A 135 -2.04 -16.94 0.89
CA THR A 135 -0.90 -16.23 1.48
C THR A 135 0.36 -17.08 1.48
N ASP A 136 1.43 -16.55 0.89
CA ASP A 136 2.79 -17.03 1.11
C ASP A 136 3.38 -16.33 2.36
N ALA A 137 3.34 -17.04 3.49
CA ALA A 137 3.86 -16.52 4.76
C ALA A 137 5.37 -16.21 4.74
N SER A 138 6.13 -16.77 3.79
CA SER A 138 7.55 -16.48 3.62
C SER A 138 7.82 -15.21 2.80
N LYS A 139 6.79 -14.61 2.18
CA LYS A 139 6.88 -13.45 1.30
C LYS A 139 5.94 -12.33 1.78
N MET A 140 6.28 -11.74 2.92
CA MET A 140 5.53 -10.65 3.53
C MET A 140 6.25 -9.30 3.31
N ALA A 141 5.49 -8.25 3.02
CA ALA A 141 5.97 -6.87 3.00
C ALA A 141 4.93 -5.93 3.65
N ALA A 142 5.31 -4.69 3.92
CA ALA A 142 4.39 -3.67 4.39
C ALA A 142 4.57 -2.35 3.64
N ILE A 143 3.47 -1.67 3.37
CA ILE A 143 3.48 -0.29 2.89
C ILE A 143 2.68 0.58 3.83
N GLY A 144 3.07 1.85 3.93
CA GLY A 144 2.39 2.79 4.79
C GLY A 144 2.39 4.19 4.22
N TYR A 145 1.35 4.96 4.55
CA TYR A 145 1.16 6.34 4.09
C TYR A 145 1.10 7.27 5.29
N CYS A 146 1.82 8.41 5.29
CA CYS A 146 1.80 9.38 6.40
C CYS A 146 2.13 8.67 7.74
N PHE A 147 1.20 8.65 8.69
CA PHE A 147 1.24 7.87 9.91
C PHE A 147 1.67 6.42 9.67
N GLY A 148 1.03 5.74 8.72
CA GLY A 148 1.37 4.37 8.37
C GLY A 148 2.78 4.23 7.84
N GLY A 149 3.33 5.24 7.17
CA GLY A 149 4.72 5.27 6.72
C GLY A 149 5.69 5.21 7.90
N SER A 150 5.43 5.99 8.95
CA SER A 150 6.18 5.89 10.21
C SER A 150 6.03 4.52 10.87
N MET A 151 4.82 3.95 10.87
CA MET A 151 4.54 2.66 11.50
C MET A 151 5.26 1.50 10.81
N VAL A 152 5.29 1.44 9.47
CA VAL A 152 6.00 0.37 8.76
C VAL A 152 7.52 0.49 8.89
N LEU A 153 8.05 1.72 9.03
CA LEU A 153 9.46 1.93 9.35
C LEU A 153 9.79 1.45 10.77
N ASN A 154 8.92 1.73 11.76
CA ASN A 154 9.06 1.20 13.11
C ASN A 154 9.02 -0.33 13.11
N ALA A 155 8.00 -0.93 12.49
CA ALA A 155 7.84 -2.38 12.38
C ALA A 155 9.09 -3.08 11.81
N ALA A 156 9.66 -2.54 10.73
CA ALA A 156 10.89 -3.07 10.17
C ALA A 156 12.05 -3.01 11.16
N LYS A 157 12.22 -1.87 11.86
CA LYS A 157 13.34 -1.63 12.78
C LYS A 157 13.20 -2.33 14.13
N LEU A 158 11.97 -2.69 14.52
CA LEU A 158 11.65 -3.53 15.67
C LEU A 158 11.83 -5.03 15.38
N GLY A 159 12.03 -5.40 14.11
CA GLY A 159 12.42 -6.76 13.73
C GLY A 159 11.30 -7.64 13.19
N MET A 160 10.17 -7.06 12.80
CA MET A 160 9.15 -7.80 12.06
C MET A 160 9.75 -8.42 10.78
N ASP A 161 9.44 -9.70 10.54
CA ASP A 161 9.96 -10.49 9.41
C ASP A 161 9.30 -10.11 8.08
N PHE A 162 9.61 -8.91 7.60
CA PHE A 162 9.26 -8.41 6.27
C PHE A 162 10.46 -8.52 5.33
N LYS A 163 10.20 -8.91 4.07
CA LYS A 163 11.20 -8.85 2.99
C LYS A 163 11.53 -7.42 2.60
N GLY A 164 10.56 -6.52 2.77
CA GLY A 164 10.79 -5.09 2.68
C GLY A 164 9.60 -4.26 3.13
N VAL A 165 9.87 -2.98 3.41
CA VAL A 165 8.85 -1.99 3.75
C VAL A 165 8.94 -0.77 2.85
N VAL A 166 7.79 -0.16 2.55
CA VAL A 166 7.71 1.06 1.74
C VAL A 166 6.96 2.15 2.50
N SER A 167 7.65 3.24 2.81
CA SER A 167 7.07 4.43 3.43
C SER A 167 6.76 5.47 2.35
N PHE A 168 5.49 5.83 2.21
CA PHE A 168 5.06 6.97 1.40
C PHE A 168 4.82 8.15 2.34
N HIS A 169 5.59 9.23 2.16
CA HIS A 169 5.50 10.47 2.92
C HIS A 169 5.35 10.24 4.43
N GLY A 170 6.05 9.23 4.97
CA GLY A 170 6.03 8.95 6.40
C GLY A 170 6.95 9.85 7.20
N GLY A 171 6.60 10.07 8.48
CA GLY A 171 7.52 10.71 9.42
C GLY A 171 8.78 9.86 9.63
N LEU A 172 9.93 10.52 9.74
CA LEU A 172 11.22 9.84 9.87
C LEU A 172 11.75 9.78 11.31
N ALA A 173 11.17 10.57 12.21
CA ALA A 173 11.38 10.47 13.66
C ALA A 173 10.73 9.17 14.19
N THR A 174 11.45 8.08 14.01
CA THR A 174 11.02 6.69 14.24
C THR A 174 12.05 6.00 15.14
N VAL A 175 11.74 4.83 15.71
CA VAL A 175 12.68 4.13 16.59
C VAL A 175 14.02 3.90 15.89
N PRO A 176 15.17 4.11 16.56
CA PRO A 176 16.44 3.81 15.92
C PRO A 176 16.54 2.31 15.65
N ALA A 177 17.07 1.93 14.50
CA ALA A 177 17.54 0.57 14.29
C ALA A 177 18.72 0.30 15.22
N THR A 178 18.88 -0.95 15.64
CA THR A 178 20.06 -1.44 16.35
C THR A 178 20.70 -2.57 15.54
N ALA A 179 21.93 -2.97 15.88
CA ALA A 179 22.65 -3.99 15.13
C ALA A 179 21.83 -5.30 15.05
N GLY A 180 21.51 -5.72 13.82
CA GLY A 180 20.73 -6.93 13.56
C GLY A 180 19.23 -6.79 13.82
N SER A 181 18.72 -5.60 14.17
CA SER A 181 17.29 -5.40 14.48
C SER A 181 16.38 -5.48 13.27
N THR A 182 16.91 -5.35 12.05
CA THR A 182 16.11 -5.47 10.83
C THR A 182 16.83 -6.25 9.73
N LYS A 183 16.04 -7.05 9.01
CA LYS A 183 16.44 -7.73 7.76
C LYS A 183 15.66 -7.22 6.56
N ALA A 184 14.72 -6.30 6.78
CA ALA A 184 13.85 -5.78 5.73
C ALA A 184 14.63 -4.79 4.86
N ASN A 185 14.46 -4.89 3.54
CA ASN A 185 14.87 -3.79 2.66
C ASN A 185 13.92 -2.60 2.88
N ILE A 186 14.42 -1.38 2.80
CA ILE A 186 13.61 -0.18 3.06
C ILE A 186 13.56 0.70 1.81
N LEU A 187 12.35 1.07 1.38
CA LEU A 187 12.13 2.14 0.42
C LEU A 187 11.40 3.29 1.11
N VAL A 188 11.98 4.49 1.06
CA VAL A 188 11.35 5.73 1.51
C VAL A 188 11.03 6.60 0.30
N CYS A 189 9.76 6.98 0.19
CA CYS A 189 9.21 7.84 -0.85
C CYS A 189 8.81 9.18 -0.25
N GLN A 190 9.70 10.18 -0.29
CA GLN A 190 9.56 11.45 0.42
C GLN A 190 9.20 12.61 -0.51
N GLY A 191 8.27 13.49 -0.11
CA GLY A 191 7.98 14.72 -0.83
C GLY A 191 9.08 15.77 -0.63
N ALA A 192 9.54 16.42 -1.71
CA ALA A 192 10.60 17.43 -1.64
C ALA A 192 10.20 18.72 -0.89
N VAL A 193 8.90 19.01 -0.83
CA VAL A 193 8.36 20.22 -0.16
C VAL A 193 7.47 19.86 1.02
N ASP A 194 7.63 18.64 1.56
CA ASP A 194 7.01 18.20 2.80
C ASP A 194 7.47 19.10 3.97
N LYS A 195 6.51 19.65 4.72
CA LYS A 195 6.76 20.55 5.86
C LYS A 195 6.75 19.85 7.22
N PHE A 196 6.44 18.55 7.26
CA PHE A 196 6.35 17.75 8.47
C PHE A 196 7.61 16.93 8.74
N VAL A 197 8.51 16.79 7.76
CA VAL A 197 9.78 16.09 7.89
C VAL A 197 10.92 17.08 7.75
N SER A 198 11.71 17.25 8.80
CA SER A 198 12.85 18.17 8.78
C SER A 198 14.09 17.57 8.12
N GLU A 199 15.02 18.41 7.66
CA GLU A 199 16.33 17.95 7.19
C GLU A 199 17.10 17.19 8.28
N ALA A 200 16.92 17.59 9.54
CA ALA A 200 17.51 16.92 10.70
C ALA A 200 16.97 15.49 10.87
N ASP A 201 15.67 15.28 10.65
CA ASP A 201 15.07 13.94 10.69
C ASP A 201 15.58 13.06 9.55
N ILE A 202 15.69 13.62 8.34
CA ILE A 202 16.25 12.91 7.17
C ILE A 202 17.70 12.50 7.47
N LYS A 203 18.52 13.43 7.97
CA LYS A 203 19.93 13.18 8.31
C LYS A 203 20.05 12.11 9.40
N SER A 204 19.23 12.21 10.45
CA SER A 204 19.26 11.25 11.56
C SER A 204 18.82 9.86 11.12
N PHE A 205 17.76 9.77 10.32
CA PHE A 205 17.27 8.51 9.77
C PHE A 205 18.32 7.81 8.90
N LYS A 206 18.90 8.54 7.93
CA LYS A 206 19.95 8.00 7.06
C LYS A 206 21.18 7.60 7.86
N GLY A 207 21.68 8.48 8.74
CA GLY A 207 22.83 8.21 9.58
C GLY A 207 22.69 6.97 10.47
N ASN A 208 21.49 6.74 11.04
CA ASN A 208 21.23 5.52 11.82
C ASN A 208 21.35 4.26 10.96
N LEU A 209 20.73 4.21 9.78
CA LEU A 209 20.80 3.04 8.90
C LEU A 209 22.20 2.84 8.29
N ASP A 210 22.86 3.93 7.88
CA ASP A 210 24.22 3.91 7.34
C ASP A 210 25.20 3.35 8.38
N SER A 211 25.08 3.77 9.65
CA SER A 211 25.97 3.30 10.73
C SER A 211 25.88 1.79 11.02
N LEU A 212 24.80 1.15 10.55
CA LEU A 212 24.53 -0.27 10.72
C LEU A 212 24.61 -1.06 9.41
N ASN A 213 24.96 -0.40 8.29
CA ASN A 213 24.92 -0.97 6.94
C ASN A 213 23.57 -1.59 6.56
N VAL A 214 22.46 -1.01 7.05
CA VAL A 214 21.11 -1.45 6.68
C VAL A 214 20.78 -0.92 5.28
N PRO A 215 20.45 -1.78 4.29
CA PRO A 215 20.16 -1.33 2.94
C PRO A 215 18.83 -0.56 2.87
N TYR A 216 18.88 0.66 2.32
CA TYR A 216 17.69 1.43 2.01
C TYR A 216 17.83 2.19 0.69
N THR A 217 16.69 2.50 0.08
CA THR A 217 16.56 3.44 -1.02
C THR A 217 15.72 4.62 -0.54
N PHE A 218 16.23 5.84 -0.73
CA PHE A 218 15.53 7.07 -0.35
C PHE A 218 15.30 7.94 -1.57
N ILE A 219 14.05 8.07 -2.00
CA ILE A 219 13.66 8.83 -3.19
C ILE A 219 12.92 10.09 -2.76
N VAL A 220 13.37 11.22 -3.28
CA VAL A 220 12.72 12.53 -3.09
C VAL A 220 11.98 12.92 -4.37
N TYR A 221 10.69 13.23 -4.26
CA TYR A 221 9.85 13.62 -5.40
C TYR A 221 9.70 15.15 -5.47
N PRO A 222 10.18 15.80 -6.53
CA PRO A 222 10.08 17.26 -6.69
C PRO A 222 8.64 17.77 -6.60
N ASN A 223 8.45 18.93 -5.98
CA ASN A 223 7.15 19.63 -5.85
C ASN A 223 6.06 18.83 -5.10
N ALA A 224 6.38 17.68 -4.52
CA ALA A 224 5.45 16.88 -3.73
C ALA A 224 5.49 17.33 -2.27
N THR A 225 4.33 17.65 -1.71
CA THR A 225 4.12 17.91 -0.28
C THR A 225 3.95 16.59 0.48
N HIS A 226 3.61 16.69 1.75
CA HIS A 226 3.11 15.55 2.50
C HIS A 226 1.74 15.09 1.97
N ALA A 227 1.41 13.80 2.14
CA ALA A 227 0.19 13.18 1.61
C ALA A 227 0.05 13.24 0.06
N PHE A 228 1.16 13.42 -0.67
CA PHE A 228 1.15 13.63 -2.12
C PHE A 228 0.46 12.54 -2.95
N SER A 229 0.29 11.35 -2.37
CA SER A 229 -0.29 10.18 -3.05
C SER A 229 -1.81 10.07 -2.89
N ASN A 230 -2.43 10.87 -2.01
CA ASN A 230 -3.87 10.81 -1.78
C ASN A 230 -4.58 11.91 -2.60
N PRO A 231 -5.46 11.55 -3.57
CA PRO A 231 -6.22 12.52 -4.37
C PRO A 231 -7.02 13.53 -3.54
N ASP A 232 -7.48 13.14 -2.35
CA ASP A 232 -8.27 13.99 -1.47
C ASP A 232 -7.41 14.96 -0.62
N ALA A 233 -6.08 14.80 -0.62
CA ALA A 233 -5.18 15.60 0.19
C ALA A 233 -5.32 17.10 -0.09
N THR A 234 -5.49 17.52 -1.35
CA THR A 234 -5.68 18.94 -1.69
C THR A 234 -6.96 19.52 -1.09
N ALA A 235 -8.05 18.76 -1.10
CA ALA A 235 -9.32 19.22 -0.52
C ALA A 235 -9.23 19.30 1.00
N MET A 236 -8.63 18.28 1.63
CA MET A 236 -8.40 18.25 3.08
C MET A 236 -7.45 19.34 3.55
N GLY A 237 -6.37 19.61 2.80
CA GLY A 237 -5.42 20.68 3.05
C GLY A 237 -6.10 22.05 3.06
N LYS A 238 -6.97 22.32 2.09
CA LYS A 238 -7.78 23.56 2.05
C LYS A 238 -8.77 23.63 3.21
N LYS A 239 -9.50 22.53 3.47
CA LYS A 239 -10.55 22.48 4.50
C LYS A 239 -10.01 22.75 5.90
N PHE A 240 -8.83 22.19 6.22
CA PHE A 240 -8.26 22.25 7.56
C PHE A 240 -6.99 23.11 7.66
N ASN A 241 -6.67 23.88 6.63
CA ASN A 241 -5.48 24.72 6.54
C ASN A 241 -4.16 23.95 6.83
N MET A 242 -4.03 22.77 6.24
CA MET A 242 -2.84 21.91 6.37
C MET A 242 -1.94 22.02 5.13
N PRO A 243 -0.60 21.99 5.26
CA PRO A 243 0.34 22.05 4.14
C PRO A 243 0.47 20.71 3.40
N ILE A 244 -0.66 20.16 2.96
CA ILE A 244 -0.79 18.91 2.20
C ILE A 244 -1.48 19.16 0.87
N ALA A 245 -1.09 18.41 -0.16
CA ALA A 245 -1.70 18.51 -1.49
C ALA A 245 -1.42 17.24 -2.30
N TYR A 246 -2.37 16.84 -3.14
CA TYR A 246 -2.16 15.77 -4.09
C TYR A 246 -1.16 16.18 -5.17
N ASN A 247 -0.24 15.28 -5.53
CA ASN A 247 0.64 15.43 -6.67
C ASN A 247 0.63 14.13 -7.50
N GLU A 248 -0.12 14.15 -8.60
CA GLU A 248 -0.34 12.99 -9.46
C GLU A 248 0.96 12.40 -10.03
N ALA A 249 1.92 13.26 -10.40
CA ALA A 249 3.19 12.81 -10.95
C ALA A 249 4.01 12.04 -9.90
N ALA A 250 4.08 12.57 -8.67
CA ALA A 250 4.77 11.92 -7.56
C ALA A 250 4.05 10.64 -7.11
N ASP A 251 2.72 10.63 -7.07
CA ASP A 251 1.91 9.44 -6.81
C ASP A 251 2.25 8.32 -7.80
N LYS A 252 2.07 8.57 -9.10
CA LYS A 252 2.35 7.57 -10.15
C LYS A 252 3.80 7.10 -10.15
N LYS A 253 4.75 8.02 -9.99
CA LYS A 253 6.18 7.68 -9.95
C LYS A 253 6.51 6.83 -8.73
N SER A 254 6.07 7.24 -7.53
CA SER A 254 6.35 6.49 -6.30
C SER A 254 5.73 5.09 -6.33
N TRP A 255 4.55 4.92 -6.93
CA TRP A 255 3.94 3.60 -7.13
C TRP A 255 4.74 2.73 -8.12
N LYS A 256 5.31 3.33 -9.17
CA LYS A 256 6.23 2.63 -10.09
C LYS A 256 7.52 2.21 -9.38
N ASP A 257 8.07 3.07 -8.53
CA ASP A 257 9.29 2.78 -7.78
C ASP A 257 9.03 1.66 -6.75
N MET A 258 7.88 1.67 -6.05
CA MET A 258 7.44 0.57 -5.18
C MET A 258 7.31 -0.75 -5.95
N LYS A 259 6.69 -0.76 -7.13
CA LYS A 259 6.59 -1.97 -7.96
C LYS A 259 7.96 -2.49 -8.39
N THR A 260 8.92 -1.61 -8.62
CA THR A 260 10.30 -1.99 -8.96
C THR A 260 11.00 -2.61 -7.74
N PHE A 261 10.84 -1.98 -6.58
CA PHE A 261 11.32 -2.50 -5.30
C PHE A 261 10.71 -3.86 -4.94
N PHE A 262 9.41 -4.08 -5.18
CA PHE A 262 8.80 -5.39 -4.91
C PHE A 262 9.37 -6.53 -5.77
N LYS A 263 9.84 -6.23 -6.99
CA LYS A 263 10.54 -7.23 -7.82
C LYS A 263 11.92 -7.61 -7.29
N THR A 264 12.52 -6.82 -6.38
CA THR A 264 13.82 -7.16 -5.78
C THR A 264 13.68 -7.99 -4.51
N ILE A 265 12.50 -8.02 -3.89
CA ILE A 265 12.27 -8.70 -2.59
C ILE A 265 11.39 -9.95 -2.67
N PHE A 266 10.75 -10.22 -3.83
CA PHE A 266 9.89 -11.38 -4.08
C PHE A 266 10.31 -12.17 -5.32
#